data_AF-A0A9X9T9B9-F1
#
_entry.id   AF-A0A9X9T9B9-F1
#
_cell.length_a   1.000
_cell.length_b   1.000
_cell.length_c   1.000
_cell.angle_alpha   90.00
_cell.angle_beta   90.00
_cell.angle_gamma   90.00
#
_symmetry.space_group_name_H-M   'P 1'
#
loop_
_entity.id
_entity.type
_entity.pdbx_description
1 polymer ?
#
loop_
_entity_poly.entity_id
_entity_poly.type
_entity_poly.pdbx_seq_one_letter_code
_entity_poly.pdbx_strand_id
1 'polypeptide(L)'
;MSLNDRSIGAELSGVERELACNPQYEDVGFVKYYRNDPRYFYLHPSPFLKSGFPVLYCADPDVMPQGPPPEHRFVEVRVVDEVRKPLDSRGEEWLTIKDIGGWKEFDVARLARQRKIMDYQEVIEYFTYPYDGEAESIEEIAGCSALFSFSSPAAHDESGGIRSAVFGKKYHWDLFRRPFDLIPAEFRRVNSYYYYKFSQTEGWMTKTDGEVNLAVLRPQQLVTDIPVAMDKESVKSLSAEFRGILKEESAIVRGQLIDGLLITPQSTDAIEKEMQEAAYALRSEYLTAGQRPFRQNISGAIPHLAASYARLQSNDTIHKDGIRYVMDLWLTMMKKTERIQSSPLKVKDAFSLTGDARVLYYRLYDVFGADSPIPYKEALRTARMDPVDFRLSCESLEERGYCLMGTNALTLLEPYGKG
;
A
#
# COMPACT_ATOMS: atom_id res chain seq x y z
N MET A 1 0.08 -6.64 14.13
CA MET A 1 0.77 -7.86 14.61
C MET A 1 2.23 -7.77 14.20
N SER A 2 3.18 -8.28 15.01
CA SER A 2 4.62 -8.21 14.70
C SER A 2 5.03 -9.33 13.73
N LEU A 3 6.03 -9.07 12.89
CA LEU A 3 6.77 -10.11 12.14
C LEU A 3 7.39 -11.17 13.06
N ASN A 4 7.61 -10.89 14.34
CA ASN A 4 8.20 -11.83 15.29
C ASN A 4 7.14 -12.68 16.03
N ASP A 5 5.86 -12.34 15.92
CA ASP A 5 4.77 -13.10 16.57
C ASP A 5 4.37 -14.36 15.78
N ARG A 6 4.98 -14.57 14.59
CA ARG A 6 4.70 -15.66 13.64
C ARG A 6 5.23 -17.00 14.15
N SER A 7 4.60 -17.54 15.18
CA SER A 7 4.99 -18.81 15.84
C SER A 7 4.17 -20.00 15.34
N ILE A 8 3.08 -19.75 14.62
CA ILE A 8 2.19 -20.77 14.05
C ILE A 8 2.40 -20.80 12.53
N GLY A 9 2.56 -21.99 11.94
CA GLY A 9 2.88 -22.16 10.52
C GLY A 9 1.88 -21.57 9.51
N ALA A 10 0.69 -21.15 9.95
CA ALA A 10 -0.29 -20.41 9.15
C ALA A 10 0.03 -18.91 9.03
N GLU A 11 0.92 -18.39 9.87
CA GLU A 11 1.33 -16.98 9.90
C GLU A 11 2.62 -16.73 9.08
N LEU A 12 3.27 -17.81 8.63
CA LEU A 12 4.39 -17.77 7.68
C LEU A 12 3.87 -17.60 6.26
N SER A 13 4.64 -16.90 5.44
CA SER A 13 4.41 -16.88 4.00
C SER A 13 4.60 -18.27 3.39
N GLY A 14 4.04 -18.53 2.20
CA GLY A 14 4.18 -19.81 1.52
C GLY A 14 5.65 -20.13 1.22
N VAL A 15 6.42 -19.12 0.80
CA VAL A 15 7.87 -19.24 0.57
C VAL A 15 8.62 -19.49 1.87
N GLU A 16 8.37 -18.70 2.92
CA GLU A 16 9.05 -18.84 4.22
C GLU A 16 8.86 -20.24 4.79
N ARG A 17 7.63 -20.78 4.72
CA ARG A 17 7.32 -22.13 5.20
C ARG A 17 8.08 -23.21 4.43
N GLU A 18 8.15 -23.12 3.11
CA GLU A 18 8.89 -24.10 2.31
C GLU A 18 10.39 -24.03 2.58
N LEU A 19 10.99 -22.83 2.55
CA LEU A 19 12.42 -22.69 2.76
C LEU A 19 12.84 -23.03 4.20
N ALA A 20 11.97 -22.81 5.19
CA ALA A 20 12.28 -23.13 6.59
C ALA A 20 12.05 -24.61 6.96
N CYS A 21 11.11 -25.31 6.31
CA CYS A 21 10.63 -26.60 6.79
C CYS A 21 10.72 -27.75 5.78
N ASN A 22 11.00 -27.49 4.50
CA ASN A 22 11.10 -28.53 3.48
C ASN A 22 12.57 -28.87 3.20
N PRO A 23 13.02 -30.12 3.47
CA PRO A 23 14.41 -30.54 3.24
C PRO A 23 14.90 -30.37 1.80
N GLN A 24 14.00 -30.30 0.81
CA GLN A 24 14.37 -30.03 -0.58
C GLN A 24 15.06 -28.67 -0.75
N TYR A 25 14.77 -27.72 0.13
CA TYR A 25 15.26 -26.34 0.06
C TYR A 25 16.31 -26.03 1.14
N GLU A 26 16.95 -27.05 1.72
CA GLU A 26 17.92 -26.87 2.81
C GLU A 26 19.05 -25.88 2.47
N ASP A 27 19.52 -25.90 1.22
CA ASP A 27 20.59 -25.05 0.72
C ASP A 27 20.07 -23.94 -0.23
N VAL A 28 18.85 -23.46 0.04
CA VAL A 28 18.21 -22.36 -0.68
C VAL A 28 17.81 -21.26 0.30
N GLY A 29 18.10 -20.00 -0.05
CA GLY A 29 17.58 -18.89 0.73
C GLY A 29 18.08 -17.51 0.31
N PHE A 30 17.63 -16.52 1.06
CA PHE A 30 18.03 -15.12 0.96
C PHE A 30 19.42 -14.92 1.57
N VAL A 31 20.34 -14.42 0.75
CA VAL A 31 21.75 -14.21 1.12
C VAL A 31 21.88 -13.00 2.04
N LYS A 32 22.52 -13.22 3.19
CA LYS A 32 22.96 -12.17 4.10
C LYS A 32 24.40 -12.38 4.52
N TYR A 33 25.26 -11.40 4.29
CA TYR A 33 26.67 -11.54 4.62
C TYR A 33 26.90 -11.53 6.13
N TYR A 34 27.83 -12.37 6.56
CA TYR A 34 28.28 -12.42 7.94
C TYR A 34 29.36 -11.36 8.15
N ARG A 35 29.09 -10.40 9.04
CA ARG A 35 30.03 -9.31 9.39
C ARG A 35 30.56 -8.54 8.17
N ASN A 36 29.75 -8.42 7.11
CA ASN A 36 30.09 -7.77 5.84
C ASN A 36 31.27 -8.42 5.09
N ASP A 37 31.65 -9.67 5.41
CA ASP A 37 32.59 -10.44 4.60
C ASP A 37 31.78 -11.28 3.60
N PRO A 38 31.86 -11.00 2.29
CA PRO A 38 31.04 -11.69 1.29
C PRO A 38 31.38 -13.19 1.18
N ARG A 39 32.55 -13.62 1.69
CA ARG A 39 32.93 -15.04 1.70
C ARG A 39 32.08 -15.87 2.65
N TYR A 40 31.53 -15.25 3.70
CA TYR A 40 30.76 -15.93 4.72
C TYR A 40 29.34 -15.40 4.73
N PHE A 41 28.34 -16.25 4.59
CA PHE A 41 26.96 -15.79 4.50
C PHE A 41 25.95 -16.78 5.09
N TYR A 42 24.78 -16.25 5.42
CA TYR A 42 23.61 -17.02 5.80
C TYR A 42 22.64 -17.12 4.63
N LEU A 43 21.93 -18.24 4.56
CA LEU A 43 20.72 -18.39 3.78
C LEU A 43 19.53 -18.33 4.72
N HIS A 44 18.77 -17.25 4.64
CA HIS A 44 17.56 -17.05 5.42
C HIS A 44 16.31 -17.36 4.58
N PRO A 45 15.21 -17.87 5.16
CA PRO A 45 13.97 -18.09 4.42
C PRO A 45 13.42 -16.82 3.74
N SER A 46 13.66 -15.65 4.34
CA SER A 46 13.28 -14.35 3.77
C SER A 46 14.11 -13.23 4.41
N PRO A 47 14.10 -12.00 3.88
CA PRO A 47 14.64 -10.83 4.59
C PRO A 47 13.91 -10.55 5.92
N PHE A 48 12.73 -11.14 6.13
CA PHE A 48 11.86 -10.93 7.29
C PHE A 48 11.97 -12.04 8.34
N LEU A 49 12.54 -13.20 7.98
CA LEU A 49 12.64 -14.37 8.84
C LEU A 49 14.07 -14.91 8.79
N LYS A 50 14.74 -14.88 9.94
CA LYS A 50 16.07 -15.48 10.08
C LYS A 50 15.96 -16.99 10.18
N SER A 51 16.92 -17.69 9.60
CA SER A 51 17.10 -19.13 9.85
C SER A 51 17.39 -19.37 11.33
N GLY A 52 16.71 -20.36 11.91
CA GLY A 52 16.90 -20.76 13.30
C GLY A 52 18.14 -21.64 13.54
N PHE A 53 18.76 -22.15 12.46
CA PHE A 53 19.92 -23.03 12.53
C PHE A 53 21.22 -22.25 12.32
N PRO A 54 22.27 -22.50 13.13
CA PRO A 54 23.59 -21.92 12.97
C PRO A 54 24.34 -22.61 11.81
N VAL A 55 23.90 -22.36 10.58
CA VAL A 55 24.57 -22.80 9.35
C VAL A 55 25.24 -21.59 8.70
N LEU A 56 26.56 -21.65 8.52
CA LEU A 56 27.34 -20.62 7.85
C LEU A 56 27.87 -21.19 6.53
N TYR A 57 27.58 -20.51 5.42
CA TYR A 57 28.09 -20.88 4.11
C TYR A 57 29.40 -20.15 3.84
N CYS A 58 30.34 -20.85 3.21
CA CYS A 58 31.67 -20.34 2.88
C CYS A 58 31.94 -20.47 1.38
N ALA A 59 32.28 -19.34 0.76
CA ALA A 59 32.67 -19.20 -0.64
C ALA A 59 34.20 -19.03 -0.72
N ASP A 60 34.94 -20.13 -0.67
CA ASP A 60 36.40 -20.12 -0.82
C ASP A 60 36.79 -19.77 -2.27
N PRO A 61 37.59 -18.72 -2.51
CA PRO A 61 38.08 -18.38 -3.85
C PRO A 61 38.81 -19.52 -4.58
N ASP A 62 39.47 -20.41 -3.85
CA ASP A 62 40.21 -21.55 -4.43
C ASP A 62 39.26 -22.64 -4.95
N VAL A 63 38.04 -22.72 -4.38
CA VAL A 63 37.01 -23.71 -4.72
C VAL A 63 35.96 -23.11 -5.68
N MET A 64 35.68 -21.81 -5.56
CA MET A 64 34.65 -21.12 -6.31
C MET A 64 35.17 -19.83 -6.97
N PRO A 65 35.84 -19.95 -8.14
CA PRO A 65 36.46 -18.81 -8.81
C PRO A 65 35.45 -17.78 -9.34
N GLN A 66 34.16 -18.14 -9.49
CA GLN A 66 33.10 -17.18 -9.86
C GLN A 66 32.72 -16.19 -8.75
N GLY A 67 33.20 -16.40 -7.52
CA GLY A 67 32.96 -15.52 -6.38
C GLY A 67 31.63 -15.75 -5.65
N PRO A 68 31.47 -15.15 -4.46
CA PRO A 68 30.34 -15.35 -3.56
C PRO A 68 29.01 -14.91 -4.19
N PRO A 69 27.87 -15.51 -3.76
CA PRO A 69 26.57 -15.05 -4.20
C PRO A 69 26.30 -13.61 -3.73
N PRO A 70 25.63 -12.78 -4.53
CA PRO A 70 25.34 -11.40 -4.17
C PRO A 70 24.42 -11.31 -2.94
N GLU A 71 24.70 -10.34 -2.08
CA GLU A 71 23.83 -10.05 -0.94
C GLU A 71 22.44 -9.59 -1.41
N HIS A 72 21.42 -9.88 -0.59
CA HIS A 72 20.03 -9.53 -0.85
C HIS A 72 19.38 -10.20 -2.08
N ARG A 73 19.92 -11.35 -2.48
CA ARG A 73 19.35 -12.21 -3.52
C ARG A 73 18.98 -13.57 -2.96
N PHE A 74 18.03 -14.23 -3.62
CA PHE A 74 17.72 -15.63 -3.35
C PHE A 74 18.55 -16.53 -4.24
N VAL A 75 19.22 -17.50 -3.64
CA VAL A 75 20.12 -18.42 -4.34
C VAL A 75 19.90 -19.85 -3.88
N GLU A 76 20.22 -20.77 -4.77
CA GLU A 76 20.45 -22.18 -4.46
C GLU A 76 21.95 -22.44 -4.54
N VAL A 77 22.53 -22.94 -3.45
CA VAL A 77 23.96 -23.24 -3.38
C VAL A 77 24.22 -24.73 -3.52
N ARG A 78 25.35 -25.06 -4.15
CA ARG A 78 25.86 -26.43 -4.23
C ARG A 78 26.96 -26.62 -3.20
N VAL A 79 26.64 -27.34 -2.14
CA VAL A 79 27.58 -27.68 -1.05
C VAL A 79 28.54 -28.76 -1.54
N VAL A 80 29.82 -28.61 -1.22
CA VAL A 80 30.88 -29.59 -1.55
C VAL A 80 31.53 -30.19 -0.31
N ASP A 81 31.50 -29.49 0.82
CA ASP A 81 31.97 -30.00 2.11
C ASP A 81 31.14 -29.43 3.26
N GLU A 82 31.06 -30.17 4.36
CA GLU A 82 30.36 -29.76 5.58
C GLU A 82 31.20 -30.09 6.82
N VAL A 83 31.51 -29.06 7.60
CA VAL A 83 32.26 -29.19 8.86
C VAL A 83 31.43 -28.69 10.02
N ARG A 84 31.22 -29.55 11.02
CA ARG A 84 30.54 -29.18 12.27
C ARG A 84 31.55 -28.87 13.36
N LYS A 85 31.49 -27.66 13.93
CA LYS A 85 32.36 -27.20 15.01
C LYS A 85 31.54 -26.95 16.27
N PRO A 86 31.99 -27.43 17.45
CA PRO A 86 31.34 -27.07 18.71
C PRO A 86 31.55 -25.58 18.99
N LEU A 87 30.47 -24.88 19.35
CA LEU A 87 30.48 -23.47 19.73
C LEU A 87 30.79 -23.27 21.21
N ASP A 88 30.60 -24.31 22.02
CA ASP A 88 30.85 -24.30 23.44
C ASP A 88 31.75 -25.46 23.88
N SER A 89 32.29 -25.36 25.10
CA SER A 89 33.17 -26.38 25.68
C SER A 89 32.42 -27.63 26.14
N ARG A 90 31.09 -27.60 26.14
CA ARG A 90 30.21 -28.72 26.52
C ARG A 90 29.72 -29.55 25.33
N GLY A 91 29.82 -29.01 24.11
CA GLY A 91 29.35 -29.66 22.89
C GLY A 91 27.83 -29.64 22.74
N GLU A 92 27.13 -28.72 23.40
CA GLU A 92 25.67 -28.59 23.34
C GLU A 92 25.24 -27.68 22.18
N GLU A 93 26.09 -26.72 21.80
CA GLU A 93 25.86 -25.86 20.64
C GLU A 93 26.87 -26.16 19.52
N TRP A 94 26.37 -26.26 18.28
CA TRP A 94 27.17 -26.59 17.10
C TRP A 94 26.99 -25.53 16.03
N LEU A 95 28.09 -25.13 15.38
CA LEU A 95 28.08 -24.35 14.15
C LEU A 95 28.38 -25.29 12.99
N THR A 96 27.47 -25.38 12.04
CA THR A 96 27.72 -26.07 10.78
C THR A 96 28.30 -25.06 9.79
N ILE A 97 29.47 -25.36 9.23
CA ILE A 97 30.08 -24.59 8.16
C ILE A 97 29.98 -25.42 6.88
N LYS A 98 29.35 -24.88 5.84
CA LYS A 98 29.19 -25.53 4.54
C LYS A 98 30.04 -24.81 3.49
N ASP A 99 31.02 -25.49 2.92
CA ASP A 99 31.80 -24.96 1.80
C ASP A 99 31.03 -25.18 0.50
N ILE A 100 30.92 -24.13 -0.32
CA ILE A 100 30.15 -24.19 -1.57
C ILE A 100 31.07 -24.30 -2.78
N GLY A 101 30.66 -25.13 -3.74
CA GLY A 101 31.31 -25.25 -5.04
C GLY A 101 30.59 -24.48 -6.15
N GLY A 102 29.54 -23.74 -5.83
CA GLY A 102 28.78 -22.93 -6.80
C GLY A 102 27.40 -22.51 -6.30
N TRP A 103 26.77 -21.61 -7.05
CA TRP A 103 25.41 -21.13 -6.77
C TRP A 103 24.72 -20.72 -8.07
N LYS A 104 23.39 -20.64 -8.03
CA LYS A 104 22.54 -20.05 -9.08
C LYS A 104 21.42 -19.24 -8.44
N GLU A 105 20.87 -18.27 -9.17
CA GLU A 105 19.69 -17.54 -8.70
C GLU A 105 18.50 -18.49 -8.56
N PHE A 106 17.73 -18.29 -7.49
CA PHE A 106 16.53 -19.07 -7.21
C PHE A 106 15.29 -18.25 -7.54
N ASP A 107 14.40 -18.83 -8.35
CA ASP A 107 13.13 -18.21 -8.73
C ASP A 107 12.09 -18.33 -7.60
N VAL A 108 12.06 -17.29 -6.76
CA VAL A 108 11.11 -17.17 -5.65
C VAL A 108 9.68 -17.00 -6.13
N ALA A 109 9.46 -16.34 -7.27
CA ALA A 109 8.12 -16.09 -7.78
C ALA A 109 7.42 -17.40 -8.16
N ARG A 110 8.17 -18.35 -8.73
CA ARG A 110 7.66 -19.70 -8.98
C ARG A 110 7.23 -20.39 -7.69
N LEU A 111 8.03 -20.31 -6.63
CA LEU A 111 7.69 -20.94 -5.35
C LEU A 111 6.47 -20.28 -4.70
N ALA A 112 6.42 -18.95 -4.69
CA ALA A 112 5.27 -18.18 -4.22
C ALA A 112 3.98 -18.57 -4.97
N ARG A 113 4.04 -18.66 -6.30
CA ARG A 113 2.91 -19.07 -7.14
C ARG A 113 2.45 -20.50 -6.86
N GLN A 114 3.38 -21.44 -6.66
CA GLN A 114 3.07 -22.85 -6.36
C GLN A 114 2.47 -23.05 -4.96
N ARG A 115 2.78 -22.17 -4.01
CA ARG A 115 2.32 -22.28 -2.60
C ARG A 115 1.24 -21.28 -2.23
N LYS A 116 0.74 -20.52 -3.21
CA LYS A 116 -0.38 -19.60 -3.06
C LYS A 116 -1.60 -20.35 -2.52
N ILE A 117 -2.20 -19.83 -1.44
CA ILE A 117 -3.35 -20.44 -0.74
C ILE A 117 -4.68 -19.92 -1.29
N MET A 118 -4.69 -18.66 -1.72
CA MET A 118 -5.87 -17.86 -2.08
C MET A 118 -5.58 -17.15 -3.40
N ASP A 119 -6.53 -17.03 -4.31
CA ASP A 119 -6.33 -16.32 -5.56
C ASP A 119 -6.17 -14.80 -5.36
N TYR A 120 -5.60 -14.10 -6.36
CA TYR A 120 -5.38 -12.67 -6.25
C TYR A 120 -6.71 -11.90 -6.28
N GLN A 121 -7.76 -12.46 -6.90
CA GLN A 121 -9.11 -11.90 -6.85
C GLN A 121 -9.68 -11.97 -5.44
N GLU A 122 -9.52 -13.10 -4.75
CA GLU A 122 -9.92 -13.25 -3.34
C GLU A 122 -9.14 -12.31 -2.41
N VAL A 123 -7.86 -12.04 -2.71
CA VAL A 123 -7.08 -11.00 -2.00
C VAL A 123 -7.66 -9.61 -2.21
N ILE A 124 -8.11 -9.27 -3.42
CA ILE A 124 -8.82 -8.01 -3.68
C ILE A 124 -10.14 -8.00 -2.92
N GLU A 125 -10.91 -9.08 -2.97
CA GLU A 125 -12.19 -9.23 -2.26
C GLU A 125 -12.04 -9.00 -0.75
N TYR A 126 -10.94 -9.45 -0.13
CA TYR A 126 -10.66 -9.13 1.27
C TYR A 126 -10.74 -7.61 1.52
N PHE A 127 -10.17 -6.77 0.65
CA PHE A 127 -10.23 -5.31 0.85
C PHE A 127 -11.64 -4.74 0.72
N THR A 128 -12.64 -5.48 0.21
CA THR A 128 -14.03 -5.02 0.12
C THR A 128 -14.77 -5.08 1.46
N TYR A 129 -14.32 -5.90 2.42
CA TYR A 129 -15.04 -6.19 3.66
C TYR A 129 -15.51 -4.96 4.46
N PRO A 130 -14.73 -3.85 4.54
CA PRO A 130 -15.12 -2.72 5.37
C PRO A 130 -16.32 -1.95 4.82
N TYR A 131 -16.60 -2.07 3.52
CA TYR A 131 -17.45 -1.14 2.78
C TYR A 131 -18.84 -1.69 2.52
N ASP A 132 -19.84 -0.82 2.62
CA ASP A 132 -21.19 -1.01 2.10
C ASP A 132 -21.51 0.11 1.11
N GLY A 133 -22.18 -0.20 0.00
CA GLY A 133 -22.31 0.73 -1.14
C GLY A 133 -22.39 0.03 -2.50
N GLU A 134 -22.08 0.78 -3.56
CA GLU A 134 -22.09 0.29 -4.94
C GLU A 134 -20.92 -0.69 -5.18
N ALA A 135 -21.23 -1.89 -5.67
CA ALA A 135 -20.26 -2.98 -5.82
C ALA A 135 -19.04 -2.58 -6.67
N GLU A 136 -19.26 -1.94 -7.82
CA GLU A 136 -18.18 -1.48 -8.71
C GLU A 136 -17.24 -0.49 -8.00
N SER A 137 -17.80 0.46 -7.23
CA SER A 137 -17.01 1.42 -6.47
C SER A 137 -16.17 0.75 -5.38
N ILE A 138 -16.77 -0.22 -4.67
CA ILE A 138 -16.09 -0.98 -3.63
C ILE A 138 -14.95 -1.81 -4.22
N GLU A 139 -15.17 -2.48 -5.36
CA GLU A 139 -14.15 -3.28 -6.06
C GLU A 139 -12.98 -2.41 -6.52
N GLU A 140 -13.22 -1.21 -7.02
CA GLU A 140 -12.14 -0.30 -7.40
C GLU A 140 -11.35 0.21 -6.18
N ILE A 141 -12.01 0.55 -5.06
CA ILE A 141 -11.32 0.93 -3.81
C ILE A 141 -10.48 -0.24 -3.30
N ALA A 142 -11.01 -1.46 -3.39
CA ALA A 142 -10.33 -2.68 -3.02
C ALA A 142 -9.10 -2.94 -3.91
N GLY A 143 -9.23 -2.76 -5.23
CA GLY A 143 -8.11 -2.82 -6.18
C GLY A 143 -7.00 -1.83 -5.83
N CYS A 144 -7.34 -0.57 -5.56
CA CYS A 144 -6.37 0.43 -5.11
C CYS A 144 -5.67 0.02 -3.80
N SER A 145 -6.44 -0.56 -2.87
CA SER A 145 -5.94 -1.00 -1.57
C SER A 145 -5.01 -2.20 -1.69
N ALA A 146 -5.29 -3.12 -2.61
CA ALA A 146 -4.43 -4.25 -2.93
C ALA A 146 -3.11 -3.77 -3.54
N LEU A 147 -3.15 -2.87 -4.52
CA LEU A 147 -1.93 -2.29 -5.12
C LEU A 147 -1.07 -1.56 -4.08
N PHE A 148 -1.70 -0.76 -3.22
CA PHE A 148 -1.00 -0.10 -2.12
C PHE A 148 -0.33 -1.11 -1.19
N SER A 149 -1.00 -2.22 -0.87
CA SER A 149 -0.50 -3.24 0.05
C SER A 149 0.67 -4.02 -0.51
N PHE A 150 0.64 -4.39 -1.80
CA PHE A 150 1.70 -5.19 -2.42
C PHE A 150 2.93 -4.37 -2.86
N SER A 151 2.83 -3.04 -2.81
CA SER A 151 3.93 -2.12 -3.06
C SER A 151 4.54 -2.27 -4.46
N SER A 152 5.44 -1.37 -4.85
CA SER A 152 6.25 -1.53 -6.06
C SER A 152 7.73 -1.65 -5.67
N PRO A 153 8.52 -2.49 -6.36
CA PRO A 153 9.96 -2.57 -6.11
C PRO A 153 10.64 -1.23 -6.40
N ALA A 154 11.70 -0.93 -5.65
CA ALA A 154 12.59 0.17 -5.98
C ALA A 154 13.31 -0.12 -7.31
N ALA A 155 13.46 0.89 -8.16
CA ALA A 155 14.11 0.79 -9.46
C ALA A 155 15.29 1.76 -9.53
N HIS A 156 16.47 1.26 -9.87
CA HIS A 156 17.71 2.04 -9.94
C HIS A 156 17.98 2.87 -8.67
N ASP A 157 17.85 4.20 -8.78
CA ASP A 157 18.08 5.19 -7.72
C ASP A 157 16.76 5.80 -7.17
N GLU A 158 15.61 5.34 -7.65
CA GLU A 158 14.30 5.82 -7.23
C GLU A 158 13.67 4.89 -6.17
N SER A 159 13.07 5.49 -5.14
CA SER A 159 12.26 4.76 -4.18
C SER A 159 11.09 4.08 -4.88
N GLY A 160 10.86 2.80 -4.57
CA GLY A 160 9.62 2.13 -4.92
C GLY A 160 8.47 2.53 -3.99
N GLY A 161 7.42 1.72 -3.99
CA GLY A 161 6.19 1.94 -3.23
C GLY A 161 5.13 2.73 -4.00
N ILE A 162 3.91 2.70 -3.45
CA ILE A 162 2.74 3.36 -4.02
C ILE A 162 2.35 4.58 -3.18
N ARG A 163 2.17 5.71 -3.86
CA ARG A 163 1.63 6.94 -3.27
C ARG A 163 0.17 7.10 -3.66
N SER A 164 -0.71 7.02 -2.66
CA SER A 164 -2.16 7.11 -2.82
C SER A 164 -2.71 8.42 -2.23
N ALA A 165 -3.52 9.13 -3.02
CA ALA A 165 -4.29 10.29 -2.57
C ALA A 165 -5.73 9.86 -2.30
N VAL A 166 -6.12 9.80 -1.03
CA VAL A 166 -7.46 9.39 -0.65
C VAL A 166 -8.37 10.61 -0.61
N PHE A 167 -9.41 10.60 -1.44
CA PHE A 167 -10.42 11.65 -1.55
C PHE A 167 -11.72 11.16 -0.96
N GLY A 168 -11.95 11.52 0.29
CA GLY A 168 -13.20 11.29 0.97
C GLY A 168 -13.28 12.11 2.24
N LYS A 169 -14.42 12.06 2.92
CA LYS A 169 -14.62 12.63 4.26
C LYS A 169 -13.78 11.88 5.32
N LYS A 170 -13.66 12.43 6.53
CA LYS A 170 -12.87 11.82 7.62
C LYS A 170 -13.30 10.38 7.95
N TYR A 171 -14.59 10.09 7.94
CA TYR A 171 -15.06 8.72 8.20
C TYR A 171 -14.65 7.74 7.09
N HIS A 172 -14.60 8.17 5.84
CA HIS A 172 -14.09 7.37 4.72
C HIS A 172 -12.62 7.06 4.92
N TRP A 173 -11.82 8.04 5.35
CA TRP A 173 -10.42 7.82 5.70
C TRP A 173 -10.26 6.78 6.82
N ASP A 174 -11.06 6.88 7.86
CA ASP A 174 -11.03 5.92 8.97
C ASP A 174 -11.50 4.53 8.54
N LEU A 175 -12.37 4.44 7.53
CA LEU A 175 -12.81 3.19 6.91
C LEU A 175 -11.71 2.58 6.02
N PHE A 176 -11.11 3.39 5.16
CA PHE A 176 -10.02 3.02 4.25
C PHE A 176 -8.85 2.37 4.97
N ARG A 177 -8.49 2.86 6.16
CA ARG A 177 -7.34 2.34 6.91
C ARG A 177 -7.55 0.95 7.53
N ARG A 178 -8.79 0.53 7.77
CA ARG A 178 -9.11 -0.70 8.53
C ARG A 178 -8.48 -1.98 7.96
N PRO A 179 -8.60 -2.29 6.65
CA PRO A 179 -8.09 -3.56 6.12
C PRO A 179 -6.57 -3.67 6.21
N PHE A 180 -5.86 -2.54 6.32
CA PHE A 180 -4.39 -2.48 6.40
C PHE A 180 -3.79 -2.84 7.76
N ASP A 181 -4.59 -3.30 8.72
CA ASP A 181 -4.09 -3.93 9.95
C ASP A 181 -3.38 -5.28 9.69
N LEU A 182 -3.53 -5.82 8.47
CA LEU A 182 -2.71 -6.92 7.98
C LEU A 182 -1.23 -6.53 7.81
N ILE A 183 -0.91 -5.24 7.59
CA ILE A 183 0.48 -4.81 7.39
C ILE A 183 1.25 -4.97 8.71
N PRO A 184 2.40 -5.67 8.71
CA PRO A 184 3.21 -5.84 9.90
C PRO A 184 3.63 -4.52 10.54
N ALA A 185 3.69 -4.49 11.88
CA ALA A 185 4.00 -3.26 12.62
C ALA A 185 5.43 -2.74 12.33
N GLU A 186 6.36 -3.63 12.01
CA GLU A 186 7.73 -3.33 11.60
C GLU A 186 7.76 -2.47 10.35
N PHE A 187 6.85 -2.72 9.40
CA PHE A 187 6.75 -1.97 8.15
C PHE A 187 6.17 -0.57 8.36
N ARG A 188 5.63 -0.26 9.55
CA ARG A 188 5.19 1.10 9.91
C ARG A 188 6.32 1.94 10.53
N ARG A 189 7.53 1.40 10.68
CA ARG A 189 8.70 2.13 11.20
C ARG A 189 9.44 2.84 10.09
N VAL A 190 9.86 4.09 10.33
CA VAL A 190 10.53 4.95 9.33
C VAL A 190 11.83 4.34 8.80
N ASN A 191 12.51 3.48 9.57
CA ASN A 191 13.73 2.80 9.14
C ASN A 191 13.49 1.48 8.40
N SER A 192 12.24 1.06 8.20
CA SER A 192 11.92 -0.13 7.42
C SER A 192 12.25 0.08 5.95
N TYR A 193 12.76 -0.94 5.25
CA TYR A 193 12.91 -0.90 3.79
C TYR A 193 11.54 -0.83 3.11
N TYR A 194 10.57 -1.61 3.60
CA TYR A 194 9.16 -1.55 3.19
C TYR A 194 8.42 -0.67 4.19
N TYR A 195 8.29 0.62 3.89
CA TYR A 195 7.70 1.60 4.81
C TYR A 195 6.28 1.95 4.39
N TYR A 196 5.32 1.78 5.30
CA TYR A 196 3.91 2.11 5.09
C TYR A 196 3.47 3.20 6.05
N LYS A 197 2.93 4.29 5.50
CA LYS A 197 2.44 5.44 6.27
C LYS A 197 1.05 5.85 5.81
N PHE A 198 0.19 6.05 6.79
CA PHE A 198 -1.15 6.64 6.61
C PHE A 198 -1.18 7.97 7.33
N SER A 199 -1.53 9.06 6.62
CA SER A 199 -1.56 10.39 7.21
C SER A 199 -2.82 11.18 6.81
N GLN A 200 -3.43 11.88 7.77
CA GLN A 200 -4.51 12.83 7.46
C GLN A 200 -3.99 14.17 6.91
N THR A 201 -2.71 14.44 7.10
CA THR A 201 -2.07 15.69 6.68
C THR A 201 -0.81 15.39 5.89
N GLU A 202 -0.50 16.25 4.93
CA GLU A 202 0.81 16.20 4.29
C GLU A 202 1.89 16.52 5.32
N GLY A 203 2.93 15.68 5.36
CA GLY A 203 4.09 15.89 6.20
C GLY A 203 5.33 15.73 5.35
N TRP A 204 6.38 16.50 5.68
CA TRP A 204 7.69 16.31 5.10
C TRP A 204 8.19 14.90 5.39
N MET A 205 8.62 14.21 4.35
CA MET A 205 9.28 12.92 4.48
C MET A 205 10.75 13.04 4.11
N THR A 206 11.59 12.47 4.95
CA THR A 206 13.03 12.40 4.76
C THR A 206 13.48 11.08 4.16
N LYS A 207 12.62 10.04 4.16
CA LYS A 207 12.94 8.73 3.61
C LYS A 207 12.75 8.71 2.10
N THR A 208 13.83 8.38 1.38
CA THR A 208 13.86 8.27 -0.09
C THR A 208 14.44 6.94 -0.56
N ASP A 209 14.77 6.03 0.35
CA ASP A 209 15.37 4.73 0.07
C ASP A 209 14.34 3.59 0.28
N GLY A 210 14.43 2.53 -0.52
CA GLY A 210 13.56 1.36 -0.44
C GLY A 210 12.16 1.61 -1.00
N GLU A 211 11.17 0.89 -0.46
CA GLU A 211 9.79 0.92 -0.92
C GLU A 211 8.93 1.73 0.05
N VAL A 212 8.46 2.90 -0.40
CA VAL A 212 7.78 3.88 0.44
C VAL A 212 6.32 4.06 0.03
N ASN A 213 5.45 3.38 0.77
CA ASN A 213 4.00 3.37 0.56
C ASN A 213 3.32 4.44 1.41
N LEU A 214 2.71 5.43 0.76
CA LEU A 214 2.05 6.56 1.44
C LEU A 214 0.60 6.70 1.04
N ALA A 215 -0.30 6.65 2.01
CA ALA A 215 -1.67 7.09 1.82
C ALA A 215 -1.86 8.41 2.56
N VAL A 216 -2.35 9.44 1.85
CA VAL A 216 -2.64 10.74 2.44
C VAL A 216 -4.07 11.15 2.13
N LEU A 217 -4.77 11.66 3.14
CA LEU A 217 -6.10 12.24 2.96
C LEU A 217 -5.99 13.60 2.25
N ARG A 218 -6.57 13.69 1.05
CA ARG A 218 -6.69 14.92 0.23
C ARG A 218 -5.38 15.75 0.14
N PRO A 219 -4.28 15.15 -0.35
CA PRO A 219 -3.03 15.87 -0.55
C PRO A 219 -3.16 16.98 -1.61
N GLN A 220 -2.37 18.04 -1.45
CA GLN A 220 -2.25 19.15 -2.40
C GLN A 220 -0.87 19.20 -3.07
N GLN A 221 0.18 18.78 -2.36
CA GLN A 221 1.57 18.84 -2.80
C GLN A 221 2.18 17.47 -3.10
N LEU A 222 1.64 16.40 -2.51
CA LEU A 222 2.13 15.04 -2.77
C LEU A 222 1.95 14.66 -4.24
N VAL A 223 3.06 14.29 -4.87
CA VAL A 223 3.05 13.63 -6.19
C VAL A 223 2.57 12.19 -5.99
N THR A 224 1.41 11.89 -6.56
CA THR A 224 0.58 10.72 -6.29
C THR A 224 0.56 9.79 -7.48
N ASP A 225 0.64 8.48 -7.24
CA ASP A 225 0.53 7.46 -8.29
C ASP A 225 -0.93 7.17 -8.62
N ILE A 226 -1.76 6.98 -7.60
CA ILE A 226 -3.19 6.65 -7.75
C ILE A 226 -4.09 7.47 -6.83
N PRO A 227 -5.14 8.14 -7.34
CA PRO A 227 -6.21 8.67 -6.50
C PRO A 227 -7.13 7.55 -6.03
N VAL A 228 -7.72 7.70 -4.85
CA VAL A 228 -8.75 6.79 -4.30
C VAL A 228 -9.96 7.63 -3.93
N ALA A 229 -11.01 7.57 -4.73
CA ALA A 229 -12.24 8.31 -4.53
C ALA A 229 -13.21 7.53 -3.62
N MET A 230 -13.70 8.19 -2.57
CA MET A 230 -14.69 7.66 -1.63
C MET A 230 -15.75 8.72 -1.33
N ASP A 231 -17.00 8.42 -1.63
CA ASP A 231 -18.10 9.38 -1.55
C ASP A 231 -19.34 8.82 -0.83
N LYS A 232 -19.84 7.69 -1.32
CA LYS A 232 -21.11 7.09 -0.85
C LYS A 232 -20.89 5.83 -0.01
N GLU A 233 -19.64 5.38 0.10
CA GLU A 233 -19.28 4.16 0.80
C GLU A 233 -19.40 4.34 2.30
N SER A 234 -20.20 3.47 2.92
CA SER A 234 -20.43 3.49 4.36
C SER A 234 -19.81 2.27 5.03
N VAL A 235 -19.87 2.25 6.36
CA VAL A 235 -19.30 1.14 7.14
C VAL A 235 -20.22 -0.07 7.05
N LYS A 236 -19.70 -1.19 6.55
CA LYS A 236 -20.42 -2.47 6.58
C LYS A 236 -20.62 -2.96 8.01
N SER A 237 -21.86 -3.31 8.36
CA SER A 237 -22.16 -3.95 9.64
C SER A 237 -21.76 -5.42 9.58
N LEU A 238 -20.75 -5.79 10.35
CA LEU A 238 -20.22 -7.15 10.41
C LEU A 238 -20.54 -7.82 11.74
N SER A 239 -21.08 -9.04 11.67
CA SER A 239 -21.30 -9.91 12.84
C SER A 239 -19.98 -10.25 13.54
N ALA A 240 -20.04 -10.58 14.82
CA ALA A 240 -18.85 -10.96 15.58
C ALA A 240 -18.16 -12.20 15.01
N GLU A 241 -18.94 -13.17 14.53
CA GLU A 241 -18.45 -14.39 13.88
C GLU A 241 -17.70 -14.06 12.58
N PHE A 242 -18.27 -13.21 11.73
CA PHE A 242 -17.63 -12.80 10.48
C PHE A 242 -16.31 -12.03 10.72
N ARG A 243 -16.24 -11.23 11.80
CA ARG A 243 -14.97 -10.60 12.21
C ARG A 243 -13.91 -11.61 12.63
N GLY A 244 -14.34 -12.76 13.18
CA GLY A 244 -13.45 -13.89 13.48
C GLY A 244 -12.84 -14.47 12.20
N ILE A 245 -13.68 -14.74 11.19
CA ILE A 245 -13.26 -15.23 9.87
C ILE A 245 -12.29 -14.25 9.21
N LEU A 246 -12.63 -12.96 9.17
CA LEU A 246 -11.74 -11.92 8.60
C LEU A 246 -10.37 -11.86 9.28
N LYS A 247 -10.30 -12.18 10.58
CA LYS A 247 -9.02 -12.22 11.29
C LYS A 247 -8.15 -13.36 10.79
N GLU A 248 -8.73 -14.53 10.51
CA GLU A 248 -8.04 -15.67 9.93
C GLU A 248 -7.61 -15.38 8.48
N GLU A 249 -8.53 -14.85 7.66
CA GLU A 249 -8.22 -14.43 6.29
C GLU A 249 -7.10 -13.38 6.25
N SER A 250 -7.10 -12.42 7.19
CA SER A 250 -6.04 -11.40 7.26
C SER A 250 -4.65 -11.98 7.45
N ALA A 251 -4.53 -13.15 8.11
CA ALA A 251 -3.26 -13.83 8.27
C ALA A 251 -2.79 -14.47 6.96
N ILE A 252 -3.72 -15.07 6.20
CA ILE A 252 -3.45 -15.64 4.86
C ILE A 252 -3.04 -14.54 3.89
N VAL A 253 -3.82 -13.45 3.83
CA VAL A 253 -3.52 -12.29 2.96
C VAL A 253 -2.19 -11.66 3.33
N ARG A 254 -1.85 -11.57 4.63
CA ARG A 254 -0.52 -11.12 5.07
C ARG A 254 0.59 -12.03 4.57
N GLY A 255 0.42 -13.35 4.66
CA GLY A 255 1.39 -14.31 4.12
C GLY A 255 1.65 -14.08 2.64
N GLN A 256 0.59 -13.87 1.85
CA GLN A 256 0.73 -13.56 0.43
C GLN A 256 1.34 -12.19 0.15
N LEU A 257 1.02 -11.17 0.95
CA LEU A 257 1.70 -9.88 0.88
C LEU A 257 3.20 -10.07 1.07
N ILE A 258 3.60 -10.85 2.07
CA ILE A 258 5.02 -11.13 2.34
C ILE A 258 5.65 -11.83 1.13
N ASP A 259 5.01 -12.86 0.57
CA ASP A 259 5.49 -13.54 -0.65
C ASP A 259 5.62 -12.56 -1.83
N GLY A 260 4.65 -11.68 -2.02
CA GLY A 260 4.65 -10.67 -3.08
C GLY A 260 5.81 -9.66 -2.96
N LEU A 261 6.17 -9.26 -1.73
CA LEU A 261 7.30 -8.35 -1.48
C LEU A 261 8.67 -8.97 -1.79
N LEU A 262 8.76 -10.30 -1.92
CA LEU A 262 9.98 -11.01 -2.33
C LEU A 262 10.18 -11.01 -3.86
N ILE A 263 9.13 -10.69 -4.61
CA ILE A 263 9.14 -10.73 -6.06
C ILE A 263 9.55 -9.35 -6.60
N THR A 264 10.43 -9.36 -7.60
CA THR A 264 10.86 -8.16 -8.34
C THR A 264 10.46 -8.33 -9.80
N PRO A 265 9.24 -7.94 -10.19
CA PRO A 265 8.76 -8.15 -11.55
C PRO A 265 9.65 -7.43 -12.57
N GLN A 266 9.98 -8.13 -13.66
CA GLN A 266 10.77 -7.61 -14.76
C GLN A 266 9.87 -7.14 -15.92
N SER A 267 10.36 -6.18 -16.69
CA SER A 267 9.74 -5.73 -17.93
C SER A 267 10.58 -6.18 -19.12
N THR A 268 9.92 -6.49 -20.23
CA THR A 268 10.59 -6.61 -21.54
C THR A 268 10.49 -5.29 -22.28
N ASP A 269 11.34 -5.04 -23.27
CA ASP A 269 11.31 -3.82 -24.10
C ASP A 269 9.90 -3.53 -24.68
N ALA A 270 9.16 -4.58 -25.06
CA ALA A 270 7.80 -4.45 -25.58
C ALA A 270 6.82 -3.95 -24.50
N ILE A 271 6.96 -4.44 -23.27
CA ILE A 271 6.14 -4.04 -22.12
C ILE A 271 6.51 -2.62 -21.67
N GLU A 272 7.78 -2.25 -21.70
CA GLU A 272 8.21 -0.87 -21.42
C GLU A 272 7.60 0.13 -22.39
N LYS A 273 7.57 -0.20 -23.69
CA LYS A 273 6.91 0.63 -24.69
C LYS A 273 5.42 0.80 -24.42
N GLU A 274 4.73 -0.29 -24.04
CA GLU A 274 3.30 -0.21 -23.70
C GLU A 274 3.04 0.62 -22.44
N MET A 275 3.89 0.49 -21.41
CA MET A 275 3.81 1.35 -20.22
C MET A 275 4.02 2.81 -20.58
N GLN A 276 4.93 3.10 -21.52
CA GLN A 276 5.18 4.45 -22.00
C GLN A 276 3.95 5.02 -22.74
N GLU A 277 3.30 4.23 -23.60
CA GLU A 277 2.06 4.63 -24.28
C GLU A 277 0.92 4.89 -23.27
N ALA A 278 0.77 4.03 -22.26
CA ALA A 278 -0.20 4.23 -21.18
C ALA A 278 0.10 5.48 -20.35
N ALA A 279 1.37 5.79 -20.07
CA ALA A 279 1.77 7.02 -19.38
C ALA A 279 1.42 8.28 -20.20
N TYR A 280 1.56 8.23 -21.54
CA TYR A 280 1.09 9.32 -22.40
C TYR A 280 -0.43 9.49 -22.37
N ALA A 281 -1.19 8.38 -22.36
CA ALA A 281 -2.64 8.42 -22.23
C ALA A 281 -3.06 9.02 -20.87
N LEU A 282 -2.47 8.55 -19.77
CA LEU A 282 -2.66 9.09 -18.41
C LEU A 282 -2.35 10.59 -18.37
N ARG A 283 -1.25 11.03 -18.98
CA ARG A 283 -0.92 12.45 -19.10
C ARG A 283 -1.98 13.22 -19.85
N SER A 284 -2.46 12.70 -20.98
CA SER A 284 -3.49 13.36 -21.77
C SER A 284 -4.76 13.57 -20.95
N GLU A 285 -5.27 12.50 -20.33
CA GLU A 285 -6.46 12.53 -19.46
C GLU A 285 -6.30 13.49 -18.27
N TYR A 286 -5.14 13.45 -17.61
CA TYR A 286 -4.87 14.35 -16.49
C TYR A 286 -4.72 15.83 -16.93
N LEU A 287 -4.27 16.09 -18.15
CA LEU A 287 -4.16 17.45 -18.67
C LEU A 287 -5.50 18.01 -19.17
N THR A 288 -6.37 17.16 -19.71
CA THR A 288 -7.73 17.53 -20.15
C THR A 288 -8.71 17.67 -18.99
N ALA A 289 -8.43 17.05 -17.84
CA ALA A 289 -9.13 17.23 -16.58
C ALA A 289 -9.32 18.71 -16.23
N GLY A 290 -10.57 19.11 -15.97
CA GLY A 290 -10.93 20.51 -15.70
C GLY A 290 -10.41 21.00 -14.35
N GLN A 291 -10.46 20.15 -13.32
CA GLN A 291 -9.86 20.39 -12.03
C GLN A 291 -8.76 19.36 -11.79
N ARG A 292 -7.63 19.80 -11.23
CA ARG A 292 -6.49 18.94 -10.89
C ARG A 292 -6.37 18.83 -9.37
N PRO A 293 -7.10 17.89 -8.76
CA PRO A 293 -7.29 17.79 -7.31
C PRO A 293 -6.01 17.47 -6.52
N PHE A 294 -5.00 16.92 -7.19
CA PHE A 294 -3.71 16.53 -6.65
C PHE A 294 -2.65 16.62 -7.74
N ARG A 295 -1.38 16.39 -7.39
CA ARG A 295 -0.29 16.27 -8.37
C ARG A 295 -0.13 14.80 -8.79
N GLN A 296 -0.33 14.50 -10.06
CA GLN A 296 -0.13 13.15 -10.59
C GLN A 296 1.36 12.86 -10.87
N ASN A 297 1.81 11.65 -10.50
CA ASN A 297 3.07 11.07 -10.98
C ASN A 297 2.88 10.59 -12.42
N ILE A 298 3.31 11.38 -13.40
CA ILE A 298 3.09 11.07 -14.82
C ILE A 298 4.01 9.95 -15.30
N SER A 299 5.28 9.95 -14.86
CA SER A 299 6.29 9.01 -15.34
C SER A 299 6.26 7.68 -14.58
N GLY A 300 6.09 7.72 -13.26
CA GLY A 300 6.24 6.54 -12.40
C GLY A 300 4.95 5.80 -12.08
N ALA A 301 3.76 6.40 -12.23
CA ALA A 301 2.52 5.77 -11.78
C ALA A 301 2.24 4.43 -12.48
N ILE A 302 2.28 4.39 -13.81
CA ILE A 302 1.99 3.15 -14.55
C ILE A 302 3.02 2.05 -14.23
N PRO A 303 4.35 2.28 -14.29
CA PRO A 303 5.33 1.28 -13.88
C PRO A 303 5.15 0.79 -12.45
N HIS A 304 4.92 1.70 -11.49
CA HIS A 304 4.75 1.33 -10.08
C HIS A 304 3.49 0.48 -9.88
N LEU A 305 2.35 0.92 -10.42
CA LEU A 305 1.09 0.20 -10.26
C LEU A 305 1.13 -1.16 -10.98
N ALA A 306 1.71 -1.23 -12.18
CA ALA A 306 1.82 -2.48 -12.93
C ALA A 306 2.75 -3.50 -12.24
N ALA A 307 3.88 -3.04 -11.67
CA ALA A 307 4.77 -3.89 -10.88
C ALA A 307 4.07 -4.39 -9.59
N SER A 308 3.33 -3.52 -8.91
CA SER A 308 2.52 -3.91 -7.74
C SER A 308 1.46 -4.96 -8.10
N TYR A 309 0.79 -4.77 -9.23
CA TYR A 309 -0.20 -5.73 -9.71
C TYR A 309 0.43 -7.09 -10.05
N ALA A 310 1.61 -7.10 -10.67
CA ALA A 310 2.36 -8.33 -10.92
C ALA A 310 2.72 -9.05 -9.61
N ARG A 311 3.14 -8.33 -8.55
CA ARG A 311 3.35 -8.91 -7.21
C ARG A 311 2.10 -9.52 -6.61
N LEU A 312 0.97 -8.82 -6.70
CA LEU A 312 -0.33 -9.31 -6.26
C LEU A 312 -0.69 -10.65 -6.95
N GLN A 313 -0.32 -10.79 -8.22
CA GLN A 313 -0.52 -12.04 -8.98
C GLN A 313 0.56 -13.11 -8.75
N SER A 314 1.62 -12.81 -7.99
CA SER A 314 2.83 -13.65 -7.89
C SER A 314 3.51 -13.89 -9.25
N ASN A 315 3.54 -12.86 -10.08
CA ASN A 315 4.19 -12.84 -11.38
C ASN A 315 5.56 -12.15 -11.29
N ASP A 316 6.57 -12.81 -11.84
CA ASP A 316 7.95 -12.33 -12.02
C ASP A 316 8.10 -11.38 -13.22
N THR A 317 7.05 -11.20 -14.01
CA THR A 317 7.04 -10.33 -15.19
C THR A 317 5.77 -9.50 -15.25
N ILE A 318 5.91 -8.26 -15.73
CA ILE A 318 4.77 -7.37 -15.99
C ILE A 318 4.14 -7.76 -17.32
N HIS A 319 2.81 -7.90 -17.33
CA HIS A 319 2.03 -8.30 -18.49
C HIS A 319 1.12 -7.17 -18.96
N LYS A 320 0.75 -7.21 -20.25
CA LYS A 320 -0.11 -6.22 -20.90
C LYS A 320 -1.46 -6.02 -20.19
N ASP A 321 -2.07 -7.13 -19.77
CA ASP A 321 -3.35 -7.11 -19.05
C ASP A 321 -3.23 -6.37 -17.71
N GLY A 322 -2.06 -6.43 -17.06
CA GLY A 322 -1.78 -5.67 -15.85
C GLY A 322 -1.71 -4.17 -16.11
N ILE A 323 -1.08 -3.75 -17.21
CA ILE A 323 -1.04 -2.33 -17.62
C ILE A 323 -2.46 -1.81 -17.89
N ARG A 324 -3.28 -2.59 -18.61
CA ARG A 324 -4.67 -2.24 -18.89
C ARG A 324 -5.47 -2.10 -17.60
N TYR A 325 -5.40 -3.10 -16.71
CA TYR A 325 -6.10 -3.07 -15.42
C TYR A 325 -5.77 -1.81 -14.60
N VAL A 326 -4.48 -1.49 -14.44
CA VAL A 326 -4.10 -0.32 -13.61
C VAL A 326 -4.45 1.01 -14.26
N MET A 327 -4.43 1.08 -15.59
CA MET A 327 -4.85 2.28 -16.32
C MET A 327 -6.36 2.49 -16.20
N ASP A 328 -7.16 1.44 -16.37
CA ASP A 328 -8.62 1.50 -16.23
C ASP A 328 -9.01 1.90 -14.81
N LEU A 329 -8.38 1.27 -13.80
CA LEU A 329 -8.59 1.60 -12.39
C LEU A 329 -8.23 3.06 -12.08
N TRP A 330 -7.07 3.51 -12.55
CA TRP A 330 -6.63 4.90 -12.36
C TRP A 330 -7.62 5.89 -13.01
N LEU A 331 -8.05 5.62 -14.24
CA LEU A 331 -8.95 6.50 -14.98
C LEU A 331 -10.31 6.64 -14.29
N THR A 332 -10.87 5.54 -13.82
CA THR A 332 -12.16 5.56 -13.12
C THR A 332 -12.07 6.31 -11.80
N MET A 333 -11.01 6.07 -11.02
CA MET A 333 -10.77 6.78 -9.76
C MET A 333 -10.51 8.28 -9.96
N MET A 334 -9.80 8.66 -11.03
CA MET A 334 -9.58 10.05 -11.39
C MET A 334 -10.92 10.76 -11.67
N LYS A 335 -11.76 10.17 -12.54
CA LYS A 335 -13.09 10.72 -12.88
C LYS A 335 -14.00 10.83 -11.66
N LYS A 336 -13.99 9.86 -10.75
CA LYS A 336 -14.73 9.93 -9.49
C LYS A 336 -14.21 11.04 -8.59
N THR A 337 -12.89 11.23 -8.51
CA THR A 337 -12.26 12.30 -7.74
C THR A 337 -12.66 13.69 -8.26
N GLU A 338 -12.71 13.89 -9.58
CA GLU A 338 -13.19 15.15 -10.18
C GLU A 338 -14.62 15.48 -9.75
N ARG A 339 -15.49 14.47 -9.67
CA ARG A 339 -16.87 14.63 -9.20
C ARG A 339 -16.92 15.03 -7.72
N ILE A 340 -16.14 14.37 -6.87
CA ILE A 340 -16.06 14.69 -5.42
C ILE A 340 -15.60 16.12 -5.18
N GLN A 341 -14.64 16.62 -5.97
CA GLN A 341 -14.13 17.98 -5.84
C GLN A 341 -14.93 19.05 -6.59
N SER A 342 -15.89 18.64 -7.41
CA SER A 342 -16.79 19.59 -8.03
C SER A 342 -17.52 20.40 -6.96
N SER A 343 -17.63 21.71 -7.20
CA SER A 343 -18.17 22.65 -6.22
C SER A 343 -19.56 22.18 -5.74
N PRO A 344 -19.75 21.96 -4.43
CA PRO A 344 -21.07 21.59 -3.91
C PRO A 344 -22.10 22.68 -4.18
N LEU A 345 -21.69 23.95 -4.28
CA LEU A 345 -22.57 25.04 -4.70
C LEU A 345 -22.62 25.13 -6.22
N LYS A 346 -23.82 25.30 -6.79
CA LYS A 346 -23.96 25.76 -8.18
C LYS A 346 -23.28 27.12 -8.33
N VAL A 347 -22.68 27.40 -9.48
CA VAL A 347 -21.97 28.66 -9.74
C VAL A 347 -22.81 29.89 -9.37
N LYS A 348 -24.10 29.89 -9.74
CA LYS A 348 -25.05 30.96 -9.41
C LYS A 348 -25.23 31.18 -7.91
N ASP A 349 -25.21 30.10 -7.13
CA ASP A 349 -25.40 30.11 -5.68
C ASP A 349 -24.11 30.53 -4.96
N ALA A 350 -22.95 30.16 -5.51
CA ALA A 350 -21.66 30.63 -5.02
C ALA A 350 -21.48 32.16 -5.19
N PHE A 351 -22.20 32.80 -6.11
CA PHE A 351 -22.23 34.26 -6.25
C PHE A 351 -23.31 34.92 -5.38
N SER A 352 -24.27 34.17 -4.86
CA SER A 352 -25.30 34.73 -3.98
C SER A 352 -24.79 34.89 -2.54
N LEU A 353 -23.88 34.01 -2.10
CA LEU A 353 -23.25 34.01 -0.78
C LEU A 353 -22.18 35.11 -0.61
N THR A 354 -22.04 35.63 0.62
CA THR A 354 -20.91 36.51 0.97
C THR A 354 -19.59 35.74 0.91
N GLY A 355 -18.46 36.43 0.72
CA GLY A 355 -17.14 35.81 0.61
C GLY A 355 -16.83 34.88 1.79
N ASP A 356 -17.07 35.36 3.01
CA ASP A 356 -16.81 34.61 4.24
C ASP A 356 -17.80 33.46 4.48
N ALA A 357 -19.10 33.66 4.21
CA ALA A 357 -20.09 32.60 4.30
C ALA A 357 -19.82 31.47 3.29
N ARG A 358 -19.38 31.82 2.09
CA ARG A 358 -18.98 30.85 1.07
C ARG A 358 -17.73 30.08 1.49
N VAL A 359 -16.71 30.78 2.01
CA VAL A 359 -15.49 30.13 2.55
C VAL A 359 -15.84 29.20 3.70
N LEU A 360 -16.74 29.63 4.60
CA LEU A 360 -17.22 28.82 5.71
C LEU A 360 -17.94 27.56 5.20
N TYR A 361 -18.88 27.71 4.25
CA TYR A 361 -19.62 26.60 3.68
C TYR A 361 -18.67 25.56 3.06
N TYR A 362 -17.75 25.97 2.18
CA TYR A 362 -16.80 25.04 1.58
C TYR A 362 -15.93 24.37 2.64
N ARG A 363 -15.39 25.11 3.62
CA ARG A 363 -14.54 24.49 4.67
C ARG A 363 -15.27 23.45 5.50
N LEU A 364 -16.51 23.74 5.89
CA LEU A 364 -17.30 22.81 6.68
C LEU A 364 -17.80 21.63 5.81
N TYR A 365 -18.24 21.91 4.58
CA TYR A 365 -18.70 20.89 3.64
C TYR A 365 -17.57 19.94 3.26
N ASP A 366 -16.38 20.46 3.01
CA ASP A 366 -15.20 19.66 2.72
C ASP A 366 -14.95 18.68 3.86
N VAL A 367 -14.95 19.13 5.11
CA VAL A 367 -14.58 18.29 6.25
C VAL A 367 -15.68 17.32 6.67
N PHE A 368 -16.93 17.79 6.70
CA PHE A 368 -18.06 17.08 7.31
C PHE A 368 -19.13 16.64 6.30
N GLY A 369 -19.26 17.33 5.17
CA GLY A 369 -20.34 17.14 4.19
C GLY A 369 -21.66 17.81 4.57
N ALA A 370 -22.68 17.58 3.75
CA ALA A 370 -24.07 17.95 4.03
C ALA A 370 -24.79 16.88 4.89
N ASP A 371 -25.93 17.29 5.45
CA ASP A 371 -26.94 16.49 6.15
C ASP A 371 -26.43 15.72 7.38
N SER A 372 -25.25 16.10 7.89
CA SER A 372 -24.68 15.57 9.12
C SER A 372 -24.57 16.69 10.17
N PRO A 373 -24.99 16.46 11.44
CA PRO A 373 -24.87 17.47 12.48
C PRO A 373 -23.40 17.68 12.88
N ILE A 374 -22.95 18.93 12.80
CA ILE A 374 -21.59 19.39 13.10
C ILE A 374 -21.62 20.18 14.42
N PRO A 375 -20.98 19.71 15.50
CA PRO A 375 -20.93 20.47 16.75
C PRO A 375 -20.28 21.84 16.55
N TYR A 376 -20.86 22.90 17.12
CA TYR A 376 -20.36 24.28 16.91
C TYR A 376 -18.87 24.45 17.26
N LYS A 377 -18.41 23.78 18.32
CA LYS A 377 -17.01 23.82 18.73
C LYS A 377 -16.08 23.23 17.67
N GLU A 378 -16.50 22.17 16.99
CA GLU A 378 -15.73 21.57 15.90
C GLU A 378 -15.81 22.41 14.63
N ALA A 379 -17.00 22.93 14.31
CA ALA A 379 -17.20 23.82 13.17
C ALA A 379 -16.33 25.08 13.27
N LEU A 380 -16.33 25.76 14.42
CA LEU A 380 -15.51 26.96 14.65
C LEU A 380 -14.00 26.65 14.53
N ARG A 381 -13.55 25.52 15.10
CA ARG A 381 -12.15 25.09 15.00
C ARG A 381 -11.74 24.81 13.55
N THR A 382 -12.61 24.15 12.79
CA THR A 382 -12.37 23.83 11.37
C THR A 382 -12.41 25.08 10.50
N ALA A 383 -13.33 26.00 10.78
CA ALA A 383 -13.49 27.25 10.07
C ALA A 383 -12.24 28.13 10.18
N ARG A 384 -11.50 28.08 11.30
CA ARG A 384 -10.37 28.99 11.59
C ARG A 384 -10.73 30.47 11.35
N MET A 385 -11.91 30.85 11.84
CA MET A 385 -12.46 32.21 11.75
C MET A 385 -12.63 32.79 13.15
N ASP A 386 -12.71 34.11 13.24
CA ASP A 386 -13.13 34.76 14.48
C ASP A 386 -14.56 34.30 14.87
N PRO A 387 -14.87 34.09 16.16
CA PRO A 387 -16.20 33.64 16.58
C PRO A 387 -17.36 34.54 16.12
N VAL A 388 -17.13 35.85 15.98
CA VAL A 388 -18.14 36.80 15.50
C VAL A 388 -18.38 36.61 14.00
N ASP A 389 -17.30 36.54 13.21
CA ASP A 389 -17.37 36.32 11.76
C ASP A 389 -17.95 34.95 11.42
N PHE A 390 -17.63 33.94 12.22
CA PHE A 390 -18.19 32.60 12.11
C PHE A 390 -19.71 32.63 12.30
N ARG A 391 -20.19 33.32 13.34
CA ARG A 391 -21.63 33.42 13.63
C ARG A 391 -22.36 34.16 12.52
N LEU A 392 -21.85 35.31 12.07
CA LEU A 392 -22.43 36.07 10.95
C LEU A 392 -22.47 35.24 9.65
N SER A 393 -21.42 34.45 9.42
CA SER A 393 -21.35 33.56 8.26
C SER A 393 -22.35 32.40 8.37
N CYS A 394 -22.55 31.82 9.56
CA CYS A 394 -23.58 30.82 9.82
C CYS A 394 -24.99 31.38 9.61
N GLU A 395 -25.29 32.56 10.14
CA GLU A 395 -26.57 33.24 9.96
C GLU A 395 -26.82 33.51 8.47
N SER A 396 -25.80 33.97 7.73
CA SER A 396 -25.91 34.19 6.28
C SER A 396 -26.10 32.90 5.46
N LEU A 397 -25.59 31.77 5.94
CA LEU A 397 -25.84 30.45 5.32
C LEU A 397 -27.25 29.94 5.63
N GLU A 398 -27.73 30.15 6.85
CA GLU A 398 -29.09 29.79 7.28
C GLU A 398 -30.14 30.60 6.51
N GLU A 399 -29.99 31.93 6.43
CA GLU A 399 -30.88 32.81 5.68
C GLU A 399 -31.02 32.40 4.20
N ARG A 400 -29.93 31.89 3.61
CA ARG A 400 -29.91 31.42 2.22
C ARG A 400 -30.26 29.94 2.06
N GLY A 401 -30.59 29.24 3.15
CA GLY A 401 -31.06 27.85 3.13
C GLY A 401 -29.96 26.81 2.93
N TYR A 402 -28.69 27.14 3.19
CA TYR A 402 -27.54 26.22 3.08
C TYR A 402 -27.12 25.62 4.43
N CYS A 403 -27.76 26.04 5.52
CA CYS A 403 -27.43 25.60 6.88
C CYS A 403 -28.70 25.57 7.74
N LEU A 404 -28.84 24.54 8.57
CA LEU A 404 -29.79 24.47 9.66
C LEU A 404 -29.06 24.69 10.98
N MET A 405 -29.52 25.65 11.78
CA MET A 405 -28.94 25.94 13.09
C MET A 405 -29.74 25.20 14.17
N GLY A 406 -29.09 24.23 14.81
CA GLY A 406 -29.61 23.53 15.99
C GLY A 406 -29.09 24.14 17.29
N THR A 407 -29.53 23.63 18.44
CA THR A 407 -29.15 24.19 19.74
C THR A 407 -27.65 24.02 20.05
N ASN A 408 -27.04 22.90 19.62
CA ASN A 408 -25.64 22.56 19.92
C ASN A 408 -24.79 22.26 18.67
N ALA A 409 -25.41 22.23 17.50
CA ALA A 409 -24.78 21.82 16.25
C ALA A 409 -25.44 22.53 15.07
N LEU A 410 -24.70 22.68 13.98
CA LEU A 410 -25.24 23.12 12.69
C LEU A 410 -25.22 21.96 11.71
N THR A 411 -26.13 21.95 10.75
CA THR A 411 -26.17 20.95 9.67
C THR A 411 -26.12 21.68 8.34
N LEU A 412 -25.10 21.42 7.53
CA LEU A 412 -25.07 21.97 6.17
C LEU A 412 -26.09 21.24 5.30
N LEU A 413 -26.71 21.95 4.37
CA LEU A 413 -27.67 21.39 3.44
C LEU A 413 -27.05 21.30 2.04
N GLU A 414 -27.40 20.26 1.29
CA GLU A 414 -27.15 20.25 -0.14
C GLU A 414 -27.97 21.35 -0.83
N PRO A 415 -27.45 22.00 -1.89
CA PRO A 415 -28.23 22.95 -2.66
C PRO A 415 -29.48 22.28 -3.21
N TYR A 416 -30.65 22.86 -2.93
CA TYR A 416 -31.93 22.33 -3.39
C TYR A 416 -31.95 22.16 -4.92
N GLY A 417 -31.92 20.92 -5.39
CA GLY A 417 -32.16 20.58 -6.79
C GLY A 417 -33.65 20.64 -7.08
N LYS A 418 -34.12 21.71 -7.73
CA LYS A 418 -35.25 21.51 -8.67
C LYS A 418 -34.66 20.77 -9.86
N GLY A 419 -35.13 19.54 -10.08
CA GLY A 419 -34.81 18.72 -11.25
C GLY A 419 -35.17 19.41 -12.56
#